data_AF-A0A2P7BN10-F1
#
_entry.id   AF-A0A2P7BN10-F1
#
_cell.length_a   1.000
_cell.length_b   1.000
_cell.length_c   1.000
_cell.angle_alpha   90.00
_cell.angle_beta   90.00
_cell.angle_gamma   90.00
#
_symmetry.space_group_name_H-M   'P 1'
#
loop_
_entity.id
_entity.type
_entity.pdbx_description
1 polymer ?
#
loop_
_entity_poly.entity_id
_entity_poly.type
_entity_poly.pdbx_seq_one_letter_code
_entity_poly.pdbx_strand_id
1 'polypeptide(L)'
;MKPPGIVVATCFAALAYAGFLATQPPPRPIQIVEAFALPERSVVLTEEMVTRFLYGFAPVASTARELDAKGTAEQRTAILDKKAAEFGFASFADWLNTTNTIMVTYHWATNPDPRQEVEKAISSIPSMVTLSDKEKTDMIDGLKAGLAKVENAKPTPGNLAIVQRHLRTLKPLYEQWAPPAQ
;
A
#
# COMPACT_ATOMS: atom_id res chain seq x y z
N MET A 1 9.91 -24.94 7.49
CA MET A 1 9.16 -24.44 8.66
C MET A 1 9.08 -22.93 8.52
N LYS A 2 7.87 -22.36 8.57
CA LYS A 2 7.55 -20.95 8.24
C LYS A 2 8.06 -19.97 9.31
N PRO A 3 8.55 -18.77 8.93
CA PRO A 3 8.84 -17.70 9.89
C PRO A 3 7.55 -16.96 10.32
N PRO A 4 7.51 -16.36 11.52
CA PRO A 4 6.45 -15.45 11.92
C PRO A 4 6.75 -14.06 11.35
N GLY A 5 6.10 -13.73 10.23
CA GLY A 5 6.11 -12.40 9.63
C GLY A 5 5.07 -11.50 10.29
N ILE A 6 5.43 -10.24 10.45
CA ILE A 6 4.64 -9.17 11.06
C ILE A 6 3.26 -9.09 10.39
N VAL A 7 2.21 -9.40 11.14
CA VAL A 7 0.82 -9.30 10.70
C VAL A 7 0.40 -7.83 10.82
N VAL A 8 0.45 -7.09 9.72
CA VAL A 8 -0.25 -5.80 9.60
C VAL A 8 -1.34 -5.95 8.55
N ALA A 9 -2.59 -5.81 9.02
CA ALA A 9 -3.81 -6.10 8.29
C ALA A 9 -3.95 -5.24 7.03
N THR A 10 -3.81 -5.87 5.87
CA THR A 10 -3.92 -5.25 4.55
C THR A 10 -5.38 -5.05 4.16
N CYS A 11 -5.76 -3.87 3.65
CA CYS A 11 -7.12 -3.60 3.14
C CYS A 11 -7.19 -2.97 1.74
N PHE A 12 -6.09 -2.87 0.98
CA PHE A 12 -6.11 -2.21 -0.34
C PHE A 12 -5.94 -3.15 -1.54
N ALA A 13 -5.63 -4.42 -1.33
CA ALA A 13 -5.58 -5.40 -2.43
C ALA A 13 -6.98 -5.93 -2.86
N ALA A 14 -8.07 -5.49 -2.22
CA ALA A 14 -9.40 -6.03 -2.48
C ALA A 14 -10.17 -5.34 -3.62
N LEU A 15 -9.72 -4.19 -4.14
CA LEU A 15 -10.47 -3.47 -5.18
C LEU A 15 -10.05 -3.79 -6.63
N ALA A 16 -8.92 -4.45 -6.83
CA ALA A 16 -8.53 -4.95 -8.16
C ALA A 16 -9.05 -6.36 -8.49
N TYR A 17 -9.76 -7.04 -7.57
CA TYR A 17 -10.01 -8.48 -7.67
C TYR A 17 -11.49 -8.88 -7.87
N ALA A 18 -12.40 -7.93 -8.08
CA ALA A 18 -13.83 -8.26 -8.25
C ALA A 18 -14.27 -8.44 -9.72
N GLY A 19 -13.51 -7.90 -10.69
CA GLY A 19 -13.89 -7.96 -12.12
C GLY A 19 -13.43 -9.22 -12.86
N PHE A 20 -12.42 -9.92 -12.37
CA PHE A 20 -11.73 -11.00 -13.12
C PHE A 20 -12.10 -12.42 -12.67
N LEU A 21 -12.79 -12.60 -11.55
CA LEU A 21 -13.08 -13.93 -10.98
C LEU A 21 -14.31 -14.65 -11.58
N ALA A 22 -15.03 -14.03 -12.52
CA ALA A 22 -16.23 -14.66 -13.08
C ALA A 22 -15.96 -15.75 -14.13
N THR A 23 -14.72 -15.94 -14.61
CA THR A 23 -14.46 -16.79 -15.79
C THR A 23 -13.19 -17.68 -15.74
N GLN A 24 -12.52 -17.86 -14.60
CA GLN A 24 -11.29 -18.69 -14.53
C GLN A 24 -11.31 -19.67 -13.35
N PRO A 25 -10.80 -20.91 -13.51
CA PRO A 25 -10.56 -21.82 -12.38
C PRO A 25 -9.55 -21.20 -11.40
N PRO A 26 -9.65 -21.49 -10.10
CA PRO A 26 -8.91 -20.78 -9.06
C PRO A 26 -7.40 -20.88 -9.32
N PRO A 27 -6.68 -19.74 -9.46
CA PRO A 27 -5.24 -19.78 -9.60
C PRO A 27 -4.63 -20.37 -8.33
N ARG A 28 -3.60 -21.20 -8.49
CA ARG A 28 -2.78 -21.71 -7.38
C ARG A 28 -2.26 -20.51 -6.58
N PRO A 29 -2.11 -20.62 -5.25
CA PRO A 29 -1.61 -19.53 -4.43
C PRO A 29 -0.15 -19.24 -4.77
N ILE A 30 0.06 -18.31 -5.71
CA ILE A 30 1.37 -17.70 -5.95
C ILE A 30 1.54 -16.72 -4.80
N GLN A 31 2.46 -17.03 -3.89
CA GLN A 31 2.96 -16.07 -2.92
C GLN A 31 3.55 -14.88 -3.69
N ILE A 32 2.88 -13.74 -3.64
CA ILE A 32 3.45 -12.44 -4.00
C ILE A 32 3.44 -11.60 -2.72
N VAL A 33 4.62 -11.14 -2.36
CA VAL A 33 4.97 -10.42 -1.15
C VAL A 33 4.09 -9.17 -0.94
N GLU A 34 3.56 -9.08 0.28
CA GLU A 34 3.05 -7.93 1.04
C GLU A 34 2.52 -6.69 0.27
N ALA A 35 1.28 -6.81 -0.16
CA ALA A 35 0.16 -6.19 0.55
C ALA A 35 0.43 -4.78 1.15
N PHE A 36 0.04 -3.73 0.41
CA PHE A 36 -0.15 -2.34 0.85
C PHE A 36 -0.28 -2.14 2.38
N ALA A 37 0.79 -1.72 3.04
CA ALA A 37 0.71 -1.24 4.42
C ALA A 37 0.21 0.21 4.40
N LEU A 38 -0.98 0.43 4.94
CA LEU A 38 -1.37 1.78 5.34
C LEU A 38 -0.31 2.32 6.30
N PRO A 39 0.04 3.61 6.22
CA PRO A 39 0.94 4.18 7.22
C PRO A 39 0.31 3.99 8.60
N GLU A 40 1.05 3.42 9.55
CA GLU A 40 0.59 3.28 10.94
C GLU A 40 0.27 4.65 11.55
N ARG A 41 0.93 5.70 11.03
CA ARG A 41 0.66 7.11 11.32
C ARG A 41 0.81 7.92 10.04
N SER A 42 -0.23 8.67 9.65
CA SER A 42 -0.12 9.63 8.56
C SER A 42 0.88 10.73 8.93
N VAL A 43 1.96 10.86 8.17
CA VAL A 43 2.95 11.93 8.35
C VAL A 43 2.46 13.20 7.65
N VAL A 44 2.63 14.36 8.28
CA VAL A 44 2.42 15.65 7.59
C VAL A 44 3.63 15.88 6.68
N LEU A 45 3.41 15.77 5.37
CA LEU A 45 4.49 15.87 4.39
C LEU A 45 5.00 17.31 4.28
N THR A 46 6.29 17.42 3.98
CA THR A 46 6.96 18.67 3.59
C THR A 46 7.72 18.45 2.29
N GLU A 47 8.06 19.53 1.58
CA GLU A 47 8.86 19.45 0.35
C GLU A 47 10.24 18.84 0.60
N GLU A 48 10.82 19.15 1.76
CA GLU A 48 12.10 18.57 2.19
C GLU A 48 11.98 17.05 2.41
N MET A 49 10.90 16.58 3.03
CA MET A 49 10.65 15.15 3.22
C MET A 49 10.52 14.40 1.89
N VAL A 50 9.82 14.96 0.90
CA VAL A 50 9.73 14.34 -0.44
C VAL A 50 11.12 14.32 -1.11
N THR A 51 11.90 15.39 -0.95
CA THR A 51 13.27 15.44 -1.48
C THR A 51 14.16 14.37 -0.86
N ARG A 52 14.18 14.27 0.49
CA ARG A 52 14.90 13.22 1.23
C ARG A 52 14.46 11.83 0.81
N PHE A 53 13.15 11.64 0.63
CA PHE A 53 12.58 10.39 0.13
C PHE A 53 13.11 10.03 -1.26
N LEU A 54 13.10 10.97 -2.21
CA LEU A 54 13.58 10.74 -3.58
C LEU A 54 15.05 10.31 -3.62
N TYR A 55 15.91 10.89 -2.77
CA TYR A 55 17.31 10.49 -2.65
C TYR A 55 17.50 9.17 -1.90
N GLY A 56 16.69 8.93 -0.86
CA GLY A 56 16.84 7.79 0.05
C GLY A 56 16.14 6.51 -0.40
N PHE A 57 15.16 6.56 -1.31
CA PHE A 57 14.30 5.42 -1.61
C PHE A 57 15.09 4.18 -2.08
N ALA A 58 15.82 4.28 -3.18
CA ALA A 58 16.58 3.17 -3.74
C ALA A 58 17.66 2.63 -2.79
N PRO A 59 18.54 3.45 -2.19
CA PRO A 59 19.60 2.94 -1.32
C PRO A 59 19.08 2.31 -0.04
N VAL A 60 18.05 2.89 0.61
CA VAL A 60 17.47 2.30 1.83
C VAL A 60 16.72 1.00 1.50
N ALA A 61 15.95 0.97 0.40
CA ALA A 61 15.27 -0.24 -0.05
C ALA A 61 16.24 -1.37 -0.44
N SER A 62 17.38 -1.06 -1.07
CA SER A 62 18.42 -2.06 -1.38
C SER A 62 18.98 -2.67 -0.11
N THR A 63 19.37 -1.83 0.86
CA THR A 63 19.88 -2.31 2.15
C THR A 63 18.85 -3.18 2.89
N ALA A 64 17.56 -2.81 2.86
CA ALA A 64 16.49 -3.64 3.42
C ALA A 64 16.44 -5.03 2.78
N ARG A 65 16.48 -5.11 1.43
CA ARG A 65 16.48 -6.38 0.70
C ARG A 65 17.72 -7.23 0.97
N GLU A 66 18.89 -6.61 1.06
CA GLU A 66 20.16 -7.31 1.32
C GLU A 66 20.22 -7.95 2.72
N LEU A 67 19.49 -7.37 3.66
CA LEU A 67 19.43 -7.80 5.06
C LEU A 67 18.35 -8.86 5.31
N ASP A 68 17.40 -9.07 4.39
CA ASP A 68 16.18 -9.89 4.58
C ASP A 68 16.43 -11.38 4.92
N ALA A 69 17.68 -11.83 4.96
CA ALA A 69 18.06 -13.17 5.41
C ALA A 69 19.34 -13.21 6.27
N LYS A 70 19.75 -12.08 6.85
CA LYS A 70 21.05 -11.95 7.54
C LYS A 70 20.90 -11.41 8.97
N GLY A 71 21.70 -11.94 9.89
CA GLY A 71 21.83 -11.44 11.27
C GLY A 71 20.59 -11.57 12.16
N THR A 72 20.63 -10.96 13.34
CA THR A 72 19.47 -10.84 14.23
C THR A 72 18.57 -9.67 13.82
N ALA A 73 17.31 -9.67 14.27
CA ALA A 73 16.38 -8.57 13.97
C ALA A 73 16.92 -7.22 14.47
N GLU A 74 17.50 -7.17 15.68
CA GLU A 74 18.09 -5.97 16.27
C GLU A 74 19.24 -5.42 15.43
N GLN A 75 20.13 -6.30 14.94
CA GLN A 75 21.23 -5.91 14.08
C GLN A 75 20.73 -5.34 12.75
N ARG A 76 19.71 -5.96 12.14
CA ARG A 76 19.11 -5.44 10.91
C ARG A 76 18.51 -4.06 11.12
N THR A 77 17.73 -3.89 12.18
CA THR A 77 17.12 -2.59 12.52
C THR A 77 18.18 -1.52 12.71
N ALA A 78 19.24 -1.79 13.47
CA ALA A 78 20.32 -0.81 13.68
C ALA A 78 21.03 -0.39 12.38
N ILE A 79 21.25 -1.34 11.45
CA ILE A 79 21.84 -1.04 10.14
C ILE A 79 20.87 -0.19 9.31
N LEU A 80 19.59 -0.53 9.30
CA LEU A 80 18.56 0.20 8.56
C LEU A 80 18.33 1.60 9.12
N ASP A 81 18.33 1.76 10.44
CA ASP A 81 18.21 3.06 11.10
C ASP A 81 19.39 3.96 10.73
N LYS A 82 20.61 3.42 10.77
CA LYS A 82 21.80 4.15 10.33
C LYS A 82 21.68 4.53 8.85
N LYS A 83 21.21 3.62 8.00
CA LYS A 83 21.05 3.87 6.57
C LYS A 83 20.00 4.94 6.28
N ALA A 84 18.87 4.90 6.98
CA ALA A 84 17.83 5.92 6.88
C ALA A 84 18.33 7.30 7.35
N ALA A 85 19.14 7.34 8.42
CA ALA A 85 19.74 8.56 8.94
C ALA A 85 20.68 9.26 7.93
N GLU A 86 21.38 8.52 7.05
CA GLU A 86 22.18 9.10 5.96
C GLU A 86 21.36 10.00 5.02
N PHE A 87 20.05 9.79 4.94
CA PHE A 87 19.13 10.57 4.10
C PHE A 87 18.25 11.53 4.91
N GLY A 88 18.56 11.75 6.19
CA GLY A 88 17.87 12.71 7.05
C GLY A 88 16.56 12.19 7.65
N PHE A 89 16.37 10.88 7.76
CA PHE A 89 15.25 10.28 8.50
C PHE A 89 15.68 9.97 9.94
N ALA A 90 14.75 10.04 10.89
CA ALA A 90 15.07 9.78 12.30
C ALA A 90 15.36 8.29 12.57
N SER A 91 14.75 7.40 11.79
CA SER A 91 14.90 5.95 11.85
C SER A 91 14.41 5.30 10.56
N PHE A 92 14.61 3.99 10.41
CA PHE A 92 14.01 3.22 9.33
C PHE A 92 12.48 3.23 9.40
N ALA A 93 11.91 3.23 10.61
CA ALA A 93 10.47 3.32 10.79
C ALA A 93 9.93 4.69 10.32
N ASP A 94 10.65 5.78 10.55
CA ASP A 94 10.31 7.12 10.05
C ASP A 94 10.37 7.17 8.51
N TRP A 95 11.42 6.61 7.92
CA TRP A 95 11.54 6.45 6.46
C TRP A 95 10.38 5.62 5.88
N LEU A 96 10.00 4.52 6.53
CA LEU A 96 8.93 3.64 6.07
C LEU A 96 7.56 4.34 6.14
N ASN A 97 7.27 5.03 7.24
CA ASN A 97 6.02 5.79 7.39
C ASN A 97 5.92 6.93 6.38
N THR A 98 7.04 7.63 6.12
CA THR A 98 7.11 8.68 5.09
C THR A 98 6.89 8.10 3.70
N THR A 99 7.56 6.99 3.38
CA THR A 99 7.41 6.26 2.11
C THR A 99 5.95 5.83 1.89
N ASN A 100 5.34 5.17 2.88
CA ASN A 100 3.95 4.73 2.79
C ASN A 100 2.99 5.91 2.65
N THR A 101 3.22 7.01 3.38
CA THR A 101 2.41 8.23 3.26
C THR A 101 2.50 8.80 1.84
N ILE A 102 3.70 8.92 1.27
CA ILE A 102 3.91 9.42 -0.10
C ILE A 102 3.23 8.51 -1.13
N MET A 103 3.42 7.18 -1.03
CA MET A 103 2.89 6.22 -1.99
C MET A 103 1.36 6.10 -1.94
N VAL A 104 0.78 6.07 -0.74
CA VAL A 104 -0.68 6.12 -0.59
C VAL A 104 -1.23 7.43 -1.13
N THR A 105 -0.58 8.56 -0.81
CA THR A 105 -1.02 9.87 -1.33
C THR A 105 -0.91 9.95 -2.85
N TYR A 106 0.14 9.37 -3.43
CA TYR A 106 0.28 9.27 -4.88
C TYR A 106 -0.86 8.45 -5.47
N HIS A 107 -1.16 7.28 -4.89
CA HIS A 107 -2.27 6.44 -5.35
C HIS A 107 -3.59 7.21 -5.36
N TRP A 108 -3.91 7.93 -4.28
CA TRP A 108 -5.09 8.79 -4.21
C TRP A 108 -5.10 9.93 -5.22
N ALA A 109 -3.94 10.48 -5.56
CA ALA A 109 -3.83 11.59 -6.52
C ALA A 109 -3.99 11.15 -7.98
N THR A 110 -3.72 9.89 -8.31
CA THR A 110 -3.68 9.39 -9.70
C THR A 110 -4.73 8.35 -10.05
N ASN A 111 -5.47 7.83 -9.07
CA ASN A 111 -6.48 6.79 -9.30
C ASN A 111 -7.90 7.34 -9.15
N PRO A 112 -8.90 6.66 -9.76
CA PRO A 112 -10.30 7.01 -9.60
C PRO A 112 -10.74 7.01 -8.14
N ASP A 113 -11.82 7.74 -7.84
CA ASP A 113 -12.41 7.75 -6.51
C ASP A 113 -12.80 6.31 -6.10
N PRO A 114 -12.22 5.75 -5.02
CA PRO A 114 -12.52 4.39 -4.59
C PRO A 114 -13.99 4.17 -4.27
N ARG A 115 -14.76 5.23 -3.98
CA ARG A 115 -16.22 5.14 -3.83
C ARG A 115 -16.89 4.63 -5.09
N GLN A 116 -16.53 5.17 -6.25
CA GLN A 116 -17.18 4.82 -7.51
C GLN A 116 -16.92 3.35 -7.88
N GLU A 117 -15.71 2.86 -7.66
CA GLU A 117 -15.36 1.46 -7.90
C GLU A 117 -16.08 0.52 -6.93
N VAL A 118 -16.18 0.89 -5.65
CA VAL A 118 -16.92 0.11 -4.65
C VAL A 118 -18.42 0.10 -4.95
N GLU A 119 -19.01 1.24 -5.29
CA GLU A 119 -20.43 1.34 -5.64
C GLU A 119 -20.76 0.50 -6.87
N LYS A 120 -19.89 0.56 -7.89
CA LYS A 120 -20.01 -0.29 -9.07
C LYS A 120 -19.92 -1.77 -8.72
N ALA A 121 -18.95 -2.17 -7.89
CA ALA A 121 -18.81 -3.55 -7.43
C ALA A 121 -20.06 -4.00 -6.66
N ILE A 122 -20.53 -3.22 -5.69
CA ILE A 122 -21.74 -3.50 -4.91
C ILE A 122 -22.97 -3.65 -5.82
N SER A 123 -23.12 -2.80 -6.83
CA SER A 123 -24.25 -2.86 -7.76
C SER A 123 -24.29 -4.15 -8.60
N SER A 124 -23.14 -4.82 -8.80
CA SER A 124 -23.04 -6.06 -9.58
C SER A 124 -23.39 -7.31 -8.76
N ILE A 125 -23.23 -7.28 -7.44
CA ILE A 125 -23.39 -8.43 -6.53
C ILE A 125 -24.77 -9.09 -6.62
N PRO A 126 -25.90 -8.35 -6.68
CA PRO A 126 -27.22 -8.97 -6.74
C PRO A 126 -27.39 -9.93 -7.94
N SER A 127 -26.70 -9.63 -9.05
CA SER A 127 -26.76 -10.40 -10.30
C SER A 127 -25.91 -11.68 -10.30
N MET A 128 -25.09 -11.89 -9.27
CA MET A 128 -24.23 -13.08 -9.16
C MET A 128 -25.05 -14.30 -8.76
N VAL A 129 -25.34 -15.16 -9.73
CA VAL A 129 -26.19 -16.36 -9.57
C VAL A 129 -25.53 -17.50 -8.78
N THR A 130 -24.21 -17.47 -8.64
CA THR A 130 -23.42 -18.50 -7.94
C THR A 130 -23.33 -18.27 -6.43
N LEU A 131 -23.83 -17.14 -5.93
CA LEU A 131 -23.76 -16.77 -4.51
C LEU A 131 -25.14 -16.89 -3.87
N SER A 132 -25.18 -17.44 -2.66
CA SER A 132 -26.33 -17.36 -1.77
C SER A 132 -26.58 -15.92 -1.31
N ASP A 133 -27.79 -15.64 -0.84
CA ASP A 133 -28.14 -14.30 -0.34
C ASP A 133 -27.28 -13.89 0.87
N LYS A 134 -26.87 -14.86 1.68
CA LYS A 134 -25.93 -14.63 2.79
C LYS A 134 -24.55 -14.20 2.27
N GLU A 135 -23.99 -14.92 1.29
CA GLU A 135 -22.68 -14.58 0.71
C GLU A 135 -22.70 -13.22 -0.01
N LYS A 136 -23.80 -12.89 -0.68
CA LYS A 136 -23.99 -11.56 -1.28
C LYS A 136 -23.96 -10.46 -0.22
N THR A 137 -24.64 -10.65 0.89
CA THR A 137 -24.69 -9.69 2.01
C THR A 137 -23.30 -9.53 2.62
N ASP A 138 -22.64 -10.64 2.97
CA ASP A 138 -21.30 -10.64 3.56
C ASP A 138 -20.27 -9.96 2.64
N MET A 139 -20.40 -10.13 1.32
CA MET A 139 -19.53 -9.48 0.34
C MET A 139 -19.79 -7.97 0.22
N ILE A 140 -21.05 -7.53 0.23
CA ILE A 140 -21.40 -6.09 0.24
C ILE A 140 -20.85 -5.43 1.50
N ASP A 141 -21.04 -6.05 2.66
CA ASP A 141 -20.57 -5.51 3.94
C ASP A 141 -19.04 -5.48 4.01
N GLY A 142 -18.37 -6.49 3.47
CA GLY A 142 -16.91 -6.51 3.31
C GLY A 142 -16.40 -5.36 2.43
N LEU A 143 -17.05 -5.09 1.30
CA LEU A 143 -16.70 -3.97 0.42
C LEU A 143 -16.90 -2.60 1.11
N LYS A 144 -18.02 -2.43 1.83
CA LYS A 144 -18.28 -1.19 2.60
C LYS A 144 -17.28 -0.98 3.73
N ALA A 145 -16.96 -2.03 4.49
CA ALA A 145 -15.96 -1.97 5.54
C ALA A 145 -14.56 -1.68 4.97
N GLY A 146 -14.23 -2.26 3.81
CA GLY A 146 -13.03 -1.94 3.05
C GLY A 146 -12.98 -0.47 2.65
N LEU A 147 -14.05 0.05 2.05
CA LEU A 147 -14.17 1.46 1.66
C LEU A 147 -13.97 2.39 2.87
N ALA A 148 -14.62 2.12 4.00
CA ALA A 148 -14.46 2.94 5.20
C ALA A 148 -13.00 3.01 5.68
N LYS A 149 -12.27 1.89 5.63
CA LYS A 149 -10.83 1.87 5.94
C LYS A 149 -10.02 2.68 4.92
N VAL A 150 -10.38 2.58 3.64
CA VAL A 150 -9.74 3.35 2.59
C VAL A 150 -9.94 4.85 2.83
N GLU A 151 -11.18 5.28 3.02
CA GLU A 151 -11.54 6.68 3.26
C GLU A 151 -10.89 7.25 4.52
N ASN A 152 -10.77 6.46 5.59
CA ASN A 152 -10.05 6.88 6.80
C ASN A 152 -8.56 7.10 6.55
N ALA A 153 -7.99 6.46 5.53
CA ALA A 153 -6.62 6.67 5.09
C ALA A 153 -6.49 7.74 3.98
N LYS A 154 -7.57 8.49 3.70
CA LYS A 154 -7.53 9.58 2.73
C LYS A 154 -6.48 10.62 3.19
N PRO A 155 -5.51 10.96 2.33
CA PRO A 155 -4.49 11.93 2.70
C PRO A 155 -5.10 13.32 2.91
N THR A 156 -4.42 14.11 3.76
CA THR A 156 -4.81 15.50 3.97
C THR A 156 -4.68 16.31 2.67
N PRO A 157 -5.45 17.40 2.50
CA PRO A 157 -5.30 18.28 1.34
C PRO A 157 -3.87 18.81 1.16
N GLY A 158 -3.17 19.07 2.28
CA GLY A 158 -1.76 19.50 2.26
C GLY A 158 -0.83 18.44 1.68
N ASN A 159 -0.97 17.18 2.11
CA ASN A 159 -0.18 16.08 1.57
C ASN A 159 -0.46 15.85 0.08
N LEU A 160 -1.73 15.89 -0.33
CA LEU A 160 -2.13 15.80 -1.74
C LEU A 160 -1.47 16.89 -2.57
N ALA A 161 -1.54 18.15 -2.12
CA ALA A 161 -0.96 19.27 -2.85
C ALA A 161 0.57 19.20 -2.99
N ILE A 162 1.28 18.60 -2.02
CA ILE A 162 2.72 18.35 -2.11
C ILE A 162 2.98 17.24 -3.12
N VAL A 163 2.34 16.08 -2.98
CA VAL A 163 2.58 14.93 -3.88
C VAL A 163 2.18 15.23 -5.32
N GLN A 164 1.13 16.01 -5.54
CA GLN A 164 0.70 16.44 -6.88
C GLN A 164 1.79 17.23 -7.63
N ARG A 165 2.66 17.98 -6.94
CA ARG A 165 3.79 18.69 -7.55
C ARG A 165 4.89 17.74 -8.03
N HIS A 166 4.94 16.52 -7.50
CA HIS A 166 6.01 15.55 -7.73
C HIS A 166 5.56 14.30 -8.51
N LEU A 167 4.33 14.27 -9.04
CA LEU A 167 3.77 13.05 -9.66
C LEU A 167 4.70 12.43 -10.71
N ARG A 168 5.29 13.26 -11.59
CA ARG A 168 6.20 12.76 -12.63
C ARG A 168 7.43 12.07 -12.04
N THR A 169 7.99 12.63 -10.98
CA THR A 169 9.20 12.12 -10.32
C THR A 169 8.90 10.90 -9.45
N LEU A 170 7.71 10.86 -8.84
CA LEU A 170 7.26 9.77 -7.97
C LEU A 170 6.78 8.55 -8.76
N LYS A 171 6.27 8.73 -9.98
CA LYS A 171 5.76 7.64 -10.82
C LYS A 171 6.67 6.39 -10.90
N PRO A 172 7.97 6.48 -11.27
CA PRO A 172 8.81 5.29 -11.36
C PRO A 172 9.06 4.60 -10.02
N LEU A 173 8.96 5.32 -8.90
CA LEU A 173 9.11 4.75 -7.55
C LEU A 173 7.79 4.10 -7.11
N TYR A 174 6.67 4.71 -7.47
CA TYR A 174 5.34 4.15 -7.28
C TYR A 174 5.16 2.85 -8.07
N GLU A 175 5.61 2.77 -9.32
CA GLU A 175 5.55 1.54 -10.14
C GLU A 175 6.43 0.40 -9.59
N GLN A 176 7.48 0.72 -8.82
CA GLN A 176 8.26 -0.29 -8.10
C GLN A 176 7.60 -0.73 -6.79
N TRP A 177 6.74 0.12 -6.22
CA TRP A 177 6.08 -0.10 -4.95
C TRP A 177 4.72 -0.78 -5.12
N ALA A 178 3.92 -0.35 -6.09
CA ALA A 178 2.64 -0.93 -6.42
C ALA A 178 2.87 -2.16 -7.34
N PRO A 179 2.22 -3.30 -7.08
CA PRO A 179 2.23 -4.40 -8.02
C PRO A 179 1.70 -3.92 -9.38
N PRO A 180 2.23 -4.42 -10.52
CA PRO A 180 1.73 -4.05 -11.83
C PRO A 180 0.23 -4.34 -11.90
N ALA A 181 -0.53 -3.37 -12.41
CA ALA A 181 -1.93 -3.59 -12.75
C ALA A 181 -1.97 -4.71 -13.81
N GLN A 182 -2.50 -5.87 -13.42
CA GLN A 182 -2.79 -6.98 -14.32
C GLN A 182 -4.09 -6.71 -15.07
#